data_AF-A0A448ZWY0-F1
#
_entry.id   AF-A0A448ZWY0-F1
#
_cell.length_a   1.000
_cell.length_b   1.000
_cell.length_c   1.000
_cell.angle_alpha   90.00
_cell.angle_beta   90.00
_cell.angle_gamma   90.00
#
_symmetry.space_group_name_H-M   'P 1'
#
loop_
_entity.id
_entity.type
_entity.pdbx_description
1 polymer ?
#
loop_
_entity_poly.entity_id
_entity_poly.type
_entity_poly.pdbx_seq_one_letter_code
_entity_poly.pdbx_strand_id
1 'polypeptide(L)'
;MITIDYVEKKDGNKYITITNSADSKNKNSIQIDLSQPSDWSKQNINNFIIRTVSIAEDKLELPKLTESAQKQINEKSDVAESIKFINELFTEFVNKYNNK
;
A
#
# COMPACT_ATOMS: atom_id res chain seq x y z
N MET A 1 0.81 10.49 3.69
CA MET A 1 0.34 9.98 2.39
C MET A 1 0.54 8.47 2.33
N ILE A 2 -0.45 7.71 1.87
CA ILE A 2 -0.29 6.26 1.64
C ILE A 2 0.50 6.08 0.33
N THR A 3 1.62 5.35 0.38
CA THR A 3 2.47 5.07 -0.79
C THR A 3 2.52 3.56 -1.03
N ILE A 4 2.33 3.14 -2.27
CA ILE A 4 2.37 1.74 -2.68
C ILE A 4 3.56 1.56 -3.63
N ASP A 5 4.44 0.65 -3.26
CA ASP A 5 5.70 0.37 -3.95
C ASP A 5 5.81 -1.10 -4.33
N TYR A 6 6.55 -1.38 -5.40
CA TYR A 6 6.95 -2.72 -5.80
C TYR A 6 8.47 -2.85 -5.64
N VAL A 7 8.90 -3.86 -4.90
CA VAL A 7 10.31 -4.14 -4.63
C VAL A 7 10.61 -5.58 -5.00
N GLU A 8 11.59 -5.76 -5.88
CA GLU A 8 12.18 -7.06 -6.15
C GLU A 8 13.56 -7.12 -5.50
N LYS A 9 13.75 -8.07 -4.59
CA LYS A 9 15.03 -8.28 -3.91
C LYS A 9 15.96 -9.13 -4.77
N LYS A 10 17.26 -9.10 -4.44
CA LYS A 10 18.32 -9.82 -5.17
C LYS A 10 18.14 -11.35 -5.17
N ASP A 11 17.38 -11.87 -4.22
CA ASP A 11 17.01 -13.29 -4.11
C ASP A 11 15.82 -13.67 -5.01
N GLY A 12 15.29 -12.72 -5.79
CA GLY A 12 14.12 -12.92 -6.67
C GLY A 12 12.79 -12.76 -5.94
N ASN A 13 12.79 -12.51 -4.63
CA ASN A 13 11.55 -12.32 -3.88
C ASN A 13 10.91 -10.98 -4.22
N LYS A 14 9.62 -11.03 -4.53
CA LYS A 14 8.81 -9.90 -4.98
C LYS A 14 7.90 -9.44 -3.85
N TYR A 15 7.92 -8.14 -3.56
CA TYR A 15 7.14 -7.54 -2.50
C TYR A 15 6.32 -6.37 -3.00
N ILE A 16 5.11 -6.24 -2.47
CA ILE A 16 4.39 -4.95 -2.48
C ILE A 16 4.56 -4.33 -1.10
N THR A 17 5.07 -3.11 -1.06
CA THR A 17 5.26 -2.36 0.19
C THR A 17 4.27 -1.21 0.23
N ILE A 18 3.53 -1.11 1.33
CA ILE A 18 2.55 -0.06 1.57
C ILE A 18 3.06 0.74 2.77
N THR A 19 3.33 2.03 2.61
CA THR A 19 3.84 2.89 3.69
C THR A 19 2.93 4.08 3.89
N ASN A 20 2.91 4.64 5.10
CA ASN A 20 2.34 5.96 5.33
C ASN A 20 3.45 6.94 5.67
N SER A 21 3.77 7.84 4.74
CA SER A 21 4.84 8.83 4.87
C SER A 21 4.58 9.90 5.94
N ALA A 22 3.35 10.02 6.44
CA ALA A 22 3.03 10.93 7.55
C ALA A 22 3.50 10.37 8.91
N ASP A 23 3.82 9.07 9.00
CA ASP A 23 4.42 8.50 10.20
C ASP A 23 5.93 8.78 10.22
N SER A 24 6.32 9.84 10.94
CA SER A 24 7.70 10.35 11.07
C SER A 24 8.74 9.33 11.55
N LYS A 25 8.32 8.12 11.97
CA LYS A 25 9.22 7.02 12.37
C LYS A 25 9.25 5.85 11.39
N ASN A 26 8.64 5.94 10.20
CA ASN A 26 8.50 4.84 9.23
C ASN A 26 7.93 3.54 9.84
N LYS A 27 7.17 3.64 10.95
CA LYS A 27 6.67 2.47 11.68
C LYS A 27 5.36 1.93 11.11
N ASN A 28 4.64 2.71 10.31
CA ASN A 28 3.43 2.26 9.67
C ASN A 28 3.72 1.80 8.24
N SER A 29 4.08 0.53 8.12
CA SER A 29 4.31 -0.12 6.83
C SER A 29 3.76 -1.54 6.82
N ILE A 30 3.23 -1.96 5.67
CA ILE A 30 2.93 -3.34 5.35
C ILE A 30 3.89 -3.77 4.25
N GLN A 31 4.47 -4.95 4.38
CA GLN A 31 5.17 -5.63 3.29
C GLN A 31 4.40 -6.92 3.01
N ILE A 32 4.03 -7.10 1.76
CA ILE A 32 3.29 -8.27 1.28
C ILE A 32 4.24 -9.05 0.38
N ASP A 33 4.68 -10.23 0.84
CA ASP A 33 5.42 -11.16 0.00
C ASP A 33 4.45 -11.84 -0.98
N LEU A 34 4.68 -11.65 -2.28
CA LEU A 34 3.80 -12.19 -3.31
C LEU A 34 3.95 -13.70 -3.50
N SER A 35 5.02 -14.29 -2.97
CA SER A 35 5.19 -15.75 -2.90
C SER A 35 4.44 -16.39 -1.74
N GLN A 36 3.97 -15.59 -0.76
CA GLN A 36 3.27 -16.05 0.44
C GLN A 36 1.89 -15.39 0.54
N PRO A 37 0.84 -15.99 -0.03
CA PRO A 37 -0.52 -15.44 0.01
C PRO A 37 -1.04 -15.16 1.43
N SER A 38 -0.50 -15.82 2.46
CA SER A 38 -0.83 -15.59 3.88
C SER A 38 -0.43 -14.21 4.40
N ASP A 39 0.52 -13.53 3.74
CA ASP A 39 0.96 -12.18 4.13
C ASP A 39 -0.13 -11.13 3.92
N TRP A 40 -1.18 -11.46 3.17
CA TRP A 40 -2.46 -10.75 3.17
C TRP A 40 -3.23 -10.93 4.50
N SER A 41 -2.61 -10.50 5.59
CA SER A 41 -3.22 -10.50 6.90
C SER A 41 -4.19 -9.31 7.03
N LYS A 42 -5.50 -9.63 7.12
CA LYS A 42 -6.55 -8.64 7.45
C LYS A 42 -6.20 -7.82 8.69
N GLN A 43 -5.52 -8.44 9.66
CA GLN A 43 -5.11 -7.77 10.89
C GLN A 43 -4.03 -6.71 10.63
N ASN A 44 -3.05 -7.00 9.77
CA ASN A 44 -2.00 -6.03 9.40
C ASN A 44 -2.58 -4.84 8.64
N ILE A 45 -3.50 -5.09 7.70
CA ILE A 45 -4.22 -4.05 6.95
C ILE A 45 -5.05 -3.17 7.89
N ASN A 46 -5.82 -3.77 8.80
CA ASN A 46 -6.62 -3.03 9.77
C ASN A 46 -5.74 -2.17 10.69
N ASN A 47 -4.65 -2.73 11.21
CA ASN A 47 -3.71 -1.98 12.06
C ASN A 47 -3.11 -0.79 11.32
N PHE A 48 -2.73 -0.97 10.05
CA PHE A 48 -2.20 0.09 9.21
C PHE A 48 -3.22 1.22 8.99
N ILE A 49 -4.48 0.85 8.72
CA ILE A 49 -5.58 1.80 8.53
C ILE A 49 -5.86 2.58 9.82
N ILE A 50 -6.02 1.90 10.95
CA ILE A 50 -6.28 2.54 12.26
C ILE A 50 -5.17 3.53 12.59
N ARG A 51 -3.91 3.14 12.41
CA ARG A 51 -2.77 4.01 12.65
C ARG A 51 -2.75 5.20 11.70
N THR A 52 -3.04 4.97 10.41
CA THR A 52 -3.13 6.04 9.40
C THR A 52 -4.18 7.07 9.78
N VAL A 53 -5.36 6.64 10.22
CA VAL A 53 -6.42 7.55 10.69
C VAL A 53 -6.01 8.27 11.98
N SER A 54 -5.37 7.57 12.92
CA SER A 54 -4.99 8.17 14.22
C SER A 54 -4.00 9.33 14.12
N ILE A 55 -3.24 9.40 13.02
CA ILE A 55 -2.28 10.47 12.75
C ILE A 55 -2.75 11.46 11.68
N ALA A 56 -3.95 11.27 11.14
CA ALA A 56 -4.53 12.17 10.15
C ALA A 56 -5.11 13.39 10.86
N GLU A 57 -4.71 14.60 10.44
CA GLU A 57 -5.18 15.84 11.09
C GLU A 57 -6.58 16.27 10.63
N ASP A 58 -6.90 16.11 9.34
CA ASP A 58 -8.21 16.47 8.78
C ASP A 58 -8.58 15.48 7.67
N LYS A 59 -8.01 15.68 6.47
CA LYS A 59 -8.20 14.82 5.32
C LYS A 59 -6.97 13.96 5.05
N LEU A 60 -7.22 12.78 4.49
CA LEU A 60 -6.19 11.92 3.95
C LEU A 60 -5.96 12.24 2.48
N GLU A 61 -4.69 12.25 2.07
CA GLU A 61 -4.35 12.29 0.64
C GLU A 61 -4.63 10.93 -0.01
N LEU A 62 -5.02 10.96 -1.29
CA LEU A 62 -5.18 9.76 -2.09
C LEU A 62 -3.87 8.96 -2.13
N PRO A 63 -3.95 7.62 -2.19
CA PRO A 63 -2.75 6.79 -2.30
C PRO A 63 -1.98 7.11 -3.57
N LYS A 64 -0.65 6.96 -3.50
CA LYS A 64 0.25 7.17 -4.62
C LYS A 64 1.02 5.89 -4.95
N LEU A 65 1.11 5.59 -6.24
CA LEU A 65 2.01 4.56 -6.77
C LEU A 65 3.42 5.14 -6.97
N THR A 66 4.44 4.39 -6.61
CA THR A 66 5.83 4.70 -7.01
C THR A 66 6.05 4.42 -8.49
N GLU A 67 7.18 4.90 -9.05
CA GLU A 67 7.55 4.61 -10.44
C GLU A 67 7.73 3.11 -10.70
N SER A 68 8.32 2.38 -9.75
CA SER A 68 8.49 0.92 -9.80
C SER A 68 7.13 0.20 -9.83
N ALA A 69 6.19 0.58 -8.98
CA ALA A 69 4.84 0.00 -8.99
C ALA A 69 4.08 0.35 -10.28
N GLN A 70 4.15 1.60 -10.73
CA GLN A 70 3.50 2.03 -11.97
C GLN A 70 4.09 1.33 -13.20
N LYS A 71 5.40 1.08 -13.22
CA LYS A 71 6.08 0.31 -14.27
C LYS A 71 5.51 -1.10 -14.37
N GLN A 72 5.31 -1.80 -13.25
CA GLN A 72 4.72 -3.14 -13.24
C GLN A 72 3.31 -3.19 -13.84
N ILE A 73 2.50 -2.13 -13.64
CA ILE A 73 1.18 -1.99 -14.25
C ILE A 73 1.30 -1.77 -15.76
N ASN A 74 2.16 -0.83 -16.18
CA ASN A 74 2.32 -0.46 -17.58
C ASN A 74 2.84 -1.63 -18.42
N GLU A 75 3.73 -2.44 -17.86
CA GLU A 75 4.32 -3.62 -18.49
C GLU A 75 3.42 -4.86 -18.42
N LYS A 76 2.25 -4.78 -17.77
CA LYS A 76 1.32 -5.91 -17.57
C LYS A 76 2.01 -7.14 -16.96
N SER A 77 2.86 -6.90 -15.98
CA SER A 77 3.50 -7.95 -15.19
C SER A 77 2.48 -8.85 -14.48
N ASP A 78 2.95 -10.00 -13.99
CA ASP A 78 2.19 -10.96 -13.18
C ASP A 78 1.61 -10.34 -11.89
N VAL A 79 2.14 -9.21 -11.45
CA VAL A 79 1.75 -8.53 -10.20
C VAL A 79 0.87 -7.30 -10.42
N ALA A 80 0.63 -6.92 -11.69
CA ALA A 80 -0.07 -5.69 -12.06
C ALA A 80 -1.46 -5.58 -11.43
N GLU A 81 -2.25 -6.66 -11.47
CA GLU A 81 -3.61 -6.67 -10.93
C GLU A 81 -3.62 -6.57 -9.40
N SER A 82 -2.64 -7.16 -8.71
CA SER A 82 -2.50 -7.00 -7.27
C SER A 82 -2.19 -5.56 -6.87
N ILE A 83 -1.31 -4.88 -7.60
CA ILE A 83 -0.99 -3.46 -7.36
C ILE A 83 -2.23 -2.58 -7.59
N LYS A 84 -2.96 -2.80 -8.70
CA LYS A 84 -4.20 -2.06 -8.98
C LYS A 84 -5.24 -2.25 -7.88
N PHE A 85 -5.48 -3.50 -7.48
CA PHE A 85 -6.43 -3.81 -6.41
C PHE A 85 -6.06 -3.13 -5.09
N ILE A 86 -4.79 -3.15 -4.69
CA ILE A 86 -4.32 -2.46 -3.48
C ILE A 86 -4.56 -0.94 -3.59
N ASN A 87 -4.23 -0.36 -4.75
CA ASN A 87 -4.43 1.07 -4.97
C ASN A 87 -5.91 1.46 -4.90
N GLU A 88 -6.80 0.67 -5.50
CA GLU A 88 -8.26 0.86 -5.44
C GLU A 88 -8.78 0.72 -4.01
N LEU A 89 -8.35 -0.30 -3.27
CA LEU A 89 -8.73 -0.52 -1.87
C LEU A 89 -8.44 0.71 -1.01
N PHE A 90 -7.22 1.25 -1.09
CA PHE A 90 -6.86 2.44 -0.31
C PHE A 90 -7.47 3.72 -0.85
N THR A 91 -7.72 3.82 -2.15
CA THR A 91 -8.44 4.95 -2.77
C THR A 91 -9.86 5.03 -2.24
N GLU A 92 -10.59 3.91 -2.27
CA GLU A 92 -11.94 3.81 -1.73
C GLU A 92 -11.99 4.11 -0.23
N PHE A 93 -11.03 3.60 0.53
CA PHE A 93 -10.89 3.92 1.94
C PHE A 93 -10.71 5.43 2.18
N VAL A 94 -9.78 6.09 1.49
CA VAL A 94 -9.51 7.53 1.64
C VAL A 94 -10.73 8.35 1.22
N ASN A 95 -11.38 8.00 0.11
CA ASN A 95 -12.60 8.67 -0.35
C ASN A 95 -13.72 8.59 0.69
N LYS A 96 -13.96 7.40 1.25
CA LYS A 96 -14.97 7.21 2.32
C LYS A 96 -14.62 7.95 3.60
N TYR A 97 -13.33 8.03 3.94
CA TYR A 97 -12.88 8.77 5.12
C TYR A 97 -13.08 10.28 4.96
N ASN A 98 -12.71 10.84 3.81
CA ASN A 98 -12.76 12.28 3.55
C ASN A 98 -14.17 12.84 3.29
N ASN A 99 -15.09 12.00 2.80
CA ASN A 99 -16.46 12.40 2.43
C ASN A 99 -17.51 11.99 3.47
N LYS A 100 -17.12 11.91 4.74
CA LYS A 100 -18.06 11.69 5.86
C LYS A 100 -19.10 12.79 5.96
#